data_AF-A0AAN6DA45-F1
#
_entry.id   AF-A0AAN6DA45-F1
#
_cell.length_a   1.000
_cell.length_b   1.000
_cell.length_c   1.000
_cell.angle_alpha   90.00
_cell.angle_beta   90.00
_cell.angle_gamma   90.00
#
_symmetry.space_group_name_H-M   'P 1'
#
loop_
_entity.id
_entity.type
_entity.pdbx_description
1 polymer ?
#
loop_
_entity_poly.entity_id
_entity_poly.type
_entity_poly.pdbx_seq_one_letter_code
_entity_poly.pdbx_strand_id
1 'polypeptide(L)'
;MNLKSLTVLALAAATNAELQIGVTHRVPPEECTQKTAPGDVVKMHYTGRLFDTQEVFDSSVERDQPLKFTLGVGHVIKGWDQGLMDIRDSAGRHSGV
;
A
#
# COMPACT_ATOMS: atom_id res chain seq x y z
N MET A 1 37.68 46.67 8.19
CA MET A 1 36.85 46.61 6.98
C MET A 1 35.81 45.51 7.20
N ASN A 2 34.56 45.90 7.41
CA ASN A 2 33.42 45.03 7.73
C ASN A 2 33.03 44.19 6.51
N LEU A 3 32.77 42.89 6.70
CA LEU A 3 31.52 42.32 6.21
C LEU A 3 31.09 41.10 7.02
N LYS A 4 29.78 41.05 7.25
CA LYS A 4 29.05 40.31 8.28
C LYS A 4 28.73 38.89 7.83
N SER A 5 28.50 38.02 8.81
CA SER A 5 28.00 36.64 8.74
C SER A 5 27.15 36.31 7.51
N LEU A 6 27.47 35.19 6.86
CA LEU A 6 26.56 34.49 5.97
C LEU A 6 26.19 33.14 6.61
N THR A 7 25.25 33.15 7.54
CA THR A 7 24.60 31.93 7.99
C THR A 7 23.60 31.52 6.92
N VAL A 8 23.97 30.55 6.09
CA VAL A 8 23.01 29.88 5.19
C VAL A 8 22.19 28.92 6.05
N LEU A 9 21.02 29.38 6.49
CA LEU A 9 20.01 28.49 7.06
C LEU A 9 19.32 27.79 5.88
N ALA A 10 19.83 26.61 5.50
CA ALA A 10 19.12 25.73 4.60
C ALA A 10 17.86 25.22 5.34
N LEU A 11 16.71 25.84 5.05
CA LEU A 11 15.42 25.32 5.46
C LEU A 11 15.14 24.09 4.59
N ALA A 12 15.50 22.90 5.07
CA ALA A 12 15.05 21.66 4.47
C ALA A 12 13.52 21.61 4.63
N ALA A 13 12.79 22.05 3.61
CA ALA A 13 11.37 21.78 3.50
C ALA A 13 11.24 20.27 3.31
N ALA A 14 10.94 19.56 4.40
CA ALA A 14 10.46 18.19 4.31
C ALA A 14 9.18 18.24 3.46
N THR A 15 9.27 17.81 2.21
CA THR A 15 8.09 17.66 1.36
C THR A 15 7.20 16.66 2.05
N ASN A 16 6.02 17.10 2.46
CA ASN A 16 5.00 16.23 3.03
C ASN A 16 4.63 15.23 1.94
N ALA A 17 5.27 14.06 1.94
CA ALA A 17 5.05 13.03 0.95
C ALA A 17 3.66 12.45 1.20
N GLU A 18 2.70 12.91 0.41
CA GLU A 18 1.34 12.40 0.45
C GLU A 18 1.32 10.94 0.00
N LEU A 19 0.48 10.13 0.63
CA LEU A 19 0.32 8.72 0.30
C LEU A 19 -0.15 8.56 -1.15
N GLN A 20 0.67 7.89 -1.97
CA GLN A 20 0.34 7.57 -3.36
C GLN A 20 -0.22 6.16 -3.45
N ILE A 21 -1.38 6.00 -4.08
CA ILE A 21 -2.05 4.70 -4.25
C ILE A 21 -2.36 4.51 -5.73
N GLY A 22 -1.81 3.46 -6.32
CA GLY A 22 -2.06 3.07 -7.71
C GLY A 22 -2.62 1.65 -7.78
N VAL A 23 -3.61 1.45 -8.64
CA VAL A 23 -4.15 0.12 -8.95
C VAL A 23 -3.60 -0.30 -10.31
N THR A 24 -2.72 -1.30 -10.33
CA THR A 24 -2.06 -1.79 -11.56
C THR A 24 -2.87 -2.87 -12.26
N HIS A 25 -3.67 -3.62 -11.52
CA HIS A 25 -4.53 -4.68 -12.05
C HIS A 25 -5.94 -4.56 -11.50
N ARG A 26 -6.95 -4.75 -12.36
CA ARG A 26 -8.37 -4.73 -11.98
C ARG A 26 -9.03 -6.01 -12.46
N VAL A 27 -9.78 -6.62 -11.56
CA VAL A 27 -10.62 -7.76 -11.91
C VAL A 27 -11.83 -7.25 -12.70
N PRO A 28 -12.15 -7.85 -13.85
CA PRO A 28 -13.31 -7.48 -14.65
C PRO A 28 -14.64 -7.82 -13.94
N PRO A 29 -15.72 -7.05 -14.20
CA PRO A 29 -17.04 -7.33 -13.62
C PRO A 29 -17.63 -8.68 -14.01
N GLU A 30 -17.27 -9.22 -15.18
CA GLU A 30 -17.67 -10.54 -15.64
C GLU A 30 -17.02 -11.68 -14.84
N GLU A 31 -15.91 -11.41 -14.14
CA GLU A 31 -15.23 -12.39 -13.29
C GLU A 31 -15.64 -12.26 -11.82
N CYS A 32 -15.82 -11.03 -11.33
CA CYS A 32 -16.31 -10.78 -9.98
C CYS A 32 -17.19 -9.52 -9.96
N THR A 33 -18.44 -9.66 -9.55
CA THR A 33 -19.36 -8.53 -9.41
C THR A 33 -19.26 -7.88 -8.03
N GLN A 34 -18.77 -8.61 -7.04
CA GLN A 34 -18.64 -8.15 -5.67
C GLN A 34 -17.45 -7.22 -5.52
N LYS A 35 -17.67 -6.11 -4.81
CA LYS A 35 -16.61 -5.17 -4.46
C LYS A 35 -16.39 -5.18 -2.96
N THR A 36 -15.15 -4.90 -2.57
CA THR A 36 -14.76 -4.72 -1.18
C THR A 36 -15.39 -3.45 -0.59
N ALA A 37 -15.80 -3.54 0.66
CA ALA A 37 -16.40 -2.48 1.44
C ALA A 37 -15.75 -2.37 2.85
N PRO A 38 -15.87 -1.22 3.52
CA PRO A 38 -15.43 -1.08 4.91
C PRO A 38 -16.08 -2.13 5.81
N GLY A 39 -15.28 -2.77 6.66
CA GLY A 39 -15.73 -3.84 7.55
C GLY A 39 -15.61 -5.26 6.97
N ASP A 40 -15.33 -5.40 5.67
CA ASP A 40 -15.11 -6.71 5.07
C ASP A 40 -13.90 -7.41 5.68
N VAL A 41 -14.00 -8.73 5.81
CA VAL A 41 -12.88 -9.58 6.22
C VAL A 41 -12.16 -10.06 4.97
N VAL A 42 -10.99 -9.49 4.71
CA VAL A 42 -10.16 -9.79 3.54
C VAL A 42 -9.09 -10.81 3.92
N LYS A 43 -8.82 -11.76 3.01
CA LYS A 43 -7.68 -12.68 3.07
C LYS A 43 -6.88 -12.52 1.79
N MET A 44 -5.58 -12.22 1.89
CA MET A 44 -4.77 -11.92 0.72
C MET A 44 -3.33 -12.42 0.86
N HIS A 45 -2.77 -12.86 -0.27
CA HIS A 45 -1.34 -13.03 -0.44
C HIS A 45 -0.70 -11.75 -0.97
N TYR A 46 0.48 -11.42 -0.45
CA TYR A 46 1.28 -10.25 -0.80
C TYR A 46 2.78 -10.57 -0.70
N THR A 47 3.58 -9.75 -1.39
CA THR A 47 5.04 -9.67 -1.22
C THR A 47 5.46 -8.21 -1.09
N GLY A 48 5.85 -7.80 0.11
CA GLY A 48 6.35 -6.45 0.38
C GLY A 48 7.81 -6.29 -0.04
N ARG A 49 8.10 -5.26 -0.84
CA ARG A 49 9.45 -4.89 -1.27
C ARG A 49 9.80 -3.46 -0.88
N LEU A 50 11.07 -3.23 -0.53
CA LEU A 50 11.61 -1.88 -0.39
C LEU A 50 11.67 -1.22 -1.77
N PHE A 51 11.21 0.03 -1.88
CA PHE A 51 11.07 0.70 -3.17
C PHE A 51 12.41 0.92 -3.89
N ASP A 52 13.44 1.29 -3.13
CA ASP A 52 14.77 1.62 -3.63
C ASP A 52 15.59 0.38 -4.00
N THR A 53 15.63 -0.63 -3.12
CA THR A 53 16.47 -1.82 -3.31
C THR A 53 15.74 -2.98 -3.98
N GLN A 54 14.40 -2.94 -4.06
CA GLN A 54 13.53 -4.05 -4.47
C GLN A 54 13.64 -5.31 -3.58
N GLU A 55 14.35 -5.21 -2.45
CA GLU A 55 14.52 -6.29 -1.49
C GLU A 55 13.17 -6.65 -0.85
N VAL A 56 12.86 -7.94 -0.81
CA VAL A 56 11.68 -8.45 -0.13
C VAL A 56 11.90 -8.33 1.37
N PHE A 57 11.04 -7.60 2.06
CA PHE A 57 11.06 -7.53 3.53
C PHE A 57 10.03 -8.47 4.17
N ASP A 58 8.98 -8.84 3.43
CA ASP A 58 8.00 -9.82 3.89
C ASP A 58 7.24 -10.47 2.73
N SER A 59 6.93 -11.76 2.81
CA SER A 59 6.05 -12.44 1.86
C SER A 59 5.18 -13.49 2.52
N SER A 60 3.87 -13.30 2.42
CA SER A 60 2.89 -14.32 2.83
C SER A 60 2.89 -15.57 1.93
N VAL A 61 3.38 -15.45 0.70
CA VAL A 61 3.48 -16.58 -0.26
C VAL A 61 4.59 -17.53 0.20
N GLU A 62 5.74 -16.99 0.61
CA GLU A 62 6.85 -17.80 1.15
C GLU A 62 6.47 -18.54 2.43
N ARG A 63 5.54 -17.99 3.22
CA ARG A 63 5.01 -18.63 4.44
C ARG A 63 3.84 -19.57 4.19
N ASP A 64 3.30 -19.61 2.98
CA ASP A 64 2.04 -20.30 2.67
C ASP A 64 0.89 -19.94 3.63
N GLN A 65 0.86 -18.67 4.07
CA GLN A 65 -0.10 -18.18 5.05
C GLN A 65 -0.60 -16.79 4.67
N PRO A 66 -1.82 -16.68 4.10
CA PRO A 66 -2.43 -15.38 3.79
C PRO A 66 -2.61 -14.51 5.03
N LEU A 67 -2.50 -13.20 4.85
CA LEU A 67 -2.89 -12.26 5.88
C LEU A 67 -4.40 -12.11 5.89
N LYS A 68 -5.02 -12.26 7.06
CA LYS A 68 -6.45 -12.01 7.30
C LYS A 68 -6.61 -10.74 8.13
N PHE A 69 -7.41 -9.80 7.65
CA PHE A 69 -7.69 -8.55 8.35
C PHE A 69 -9.08 -8.01 8.04
N THR A 70 -9.51 -7.01 8.79
CA THR A 70 -10.74 -6.25 8.55
C THR A 70 -10.38 -4.97 7.81
N LEU A 71 -11.02 -4.72 6.67
CA LEU A 71 -10.70 -3.59 5.80
C LEU A 71 -11.28 -2.28 6.33
N GLY A 72 -10.50 -1.20 6.32
CA GLY A 72 -10.97 0.16 6.58
C GLY A 72 -11.13 0.53 8.04
N VAL A 73 -10.55 -0.27 8.96
CA VAL A 73 -10.66 -0.06 10.41
C VAL A 73 -9.32 0.26 11.08
N GLY A 74 -8.25 0.48 10.32
CA GLY A 74 -6.92 0.81 10.84
C GLY A 74 -6.08 -0.40 11.27
N HIS A 75 -6.44 -1.62 10.86
CA HIS A 75 -5.68 -2.84 11.20
C HIS A 75 -4.44 -3.05 10.33
N VAL A 76 -4.37 -2.40 9.17
CA VAL A 76 -3.25 -2.50 8.22
C VAL A 76 -2.72 -1.10 7.88
N ILE A 77 -1.62 -1.06 7.12
CA ILE A 77 -1.06 0.22 6.66
C ILE A 77 -2.08 1.00 5.84
N LYS A 78 -2.03 2.34 5.93
CA LYS A 78 -3.01 3.24 5.29
C LYS A 78 -3.19 2.99 3.79
N GLY A 79 -2.11 2.63 3.09
CA GLY A 79 -2.15 2.30 1.66
C GLY A 79 -3.08 1.13 1.34
N TRP A 80 -3.16 0.14 2.22
CA TRP A 80 -4.06 -1.00 2.07
C TRP A 80 -5.49 -0.65 2.46
N ASP A 81 -5.66 0.02 3.60
CA ASP A 81 -6.98 0.43 4.07
C ASP A 81 -7.71 1.36 3.09
N GLN A 82 -6.97 2.17 2.33
CA GLN A 82 -7.53 3.05 1.31
C GLN A 82 -7.52 2.40 -0.09
N GLY A 83 -6.44 1.70 -0.45
CA GLY A 83 -6.24 1.19 -1.82
C GLY A 83 -7.03 -0.06 -2.17
N LEU A 84 -7.48 -0.80 -1.16
CA LEU A 84 -8.30 -2.00 -1.34
C LEU A 84 -9.80 -1.71 -1.21
N MET A 85 -10.23 -0.44 -1.22
CA MET A 85 -11.64 -0.05 -1.19
C MET A 85 -12.28 -0.06 -2.58
N ASP A 86 -13.53 -0.50 -2.69
CA ASP A 86 -14.30 -0.51 -3.94
C ASP A 86 -13.60 -1.25 -5.10
N ILE A 87 -12.70 -2.19 -4.78
CA ILE A 87 -12.07 -3.06 -5.77
C ILE A 87 -12.77 -4.42 -5.77
N ARG A 88 -12.64 -5.13 -6.89
CA ARG A 88 -13.06 -6.52 -6.99
C ARG A 88 -11.92 -7.40 -6.54
N ASP A 89 -12.22 -8.37 -5.69
CA ASP A 89 -11.27 -9.41 -5.37
C ASP A 89 -11.14 -10.37 -6.55
N SER A 90 -9.94 -10.91 -6.76
CA SER A 90 -9.75 -11.99 -7.70
C SER A 90 -10.06 -13.29 -6.97
N ALA A 91 -11.33 -13.64 -6.85
CA ALA A 91 -11.76 -14.90 -6.24
C ALA A 91 -10.86 -16.07 -6.71
N GLY A 92 -9.96 -16.53 -5.83
CA GLY A 92 -9.09 -17.69 -6.05
C GLY A 92 -7.94 -17.56 -7.05
N ARG A 93 -7.72 -16.42 -7.71
CA ARG A 93 -6.49 -16.18 -8.48
C ARG A 93 -5.52 -15.39 -7.63
N HIS A 94 -4.29 -15.87 -7.55
CA HIS A 94 -3.18 -15.29 -6.80
C HIS A 94 -2.86 -13.87 -7.33
N SER A 95 -3.66 -12.88 -6.97
CA SER A 95 -3.28 -11.48 -7.15
C SER A 95 -2.42 -11.10 -5.97
N GLY A 96 -1.11 -11.25 -6.15
CA GLY A 96 -0.13 -10.60 -5.29
C GLY A 96 -0.13 -9.10 -5.57
N VAL A 97 -0.11 -8.31 -4.50
CA VAL A 97 0.45 -6.96 -4.50
C VAL A 97 1.93 -7.05 -4.15
#